data_AF-A0A7W0HA30-F1
#
_entry.id   AF-A0A7W0HA30-F1
#
_cell.length_a   1.000
_cell.length_b   1.000
_cell.length_c   1.000
_cell.angle_alpha   90.00
_cell.angle_beta   90.00
_cell.angle_gamma   90.00
#
_symmetry.space_group_name_H-M   'P 1'
#
loop_
_entity.id
_entity.type
_entity.pdbx_description
1 polymer ?
#
loop_
_entity_poly.entity_id
_entity_poly.type
_entity_poly.pdbx_seq_one_letter_code
_entity_poly.pdbx_strand_id
1 'polypeptide(L)' 'MRLSPFRRARARQPSGVTGTARLDRRTSTLVGRARSGDIAVIDHVDIDRGAATALVESGVKAVVNVAPSISGRYPNLG' A
#
# COMPACT_ATOMS: atom_id res chain seq x y z
N MET A 1 -5.37 -48.04 22.07
CA MET A 1 -4.49 -47.35 21.08
C MET A 1 -4.91 -45.89 21.03
N ARG A 2 -4.11 -44.97 21.59
CA ARG A 2 -4.50 -43.56 21.75
C ARG A 2 -3.91 -42.76 20.58
N LEU A 3 -4.75 -42.37 19.62
CA LEU A 3 -4.34 -41.54 18.49
C LEU A 3 -4.00 -40.15 19.01
N SER A 4 -2.72 -39.78 18.89
CA SER A 4 -2.23 -38.42 19.14
C SER A 4 -3.02 -37.44 18.28
N PRO A 5 -3.54 -36.32 18.83
CA PRO A 5 -4.22 -35.33 18.00
C PRO A 5 -3.19 -34.74 17.05
N PHE A 6 -3.44 -34.87 15.75
CA PHE A 6 -2.68 -34.19 14.71
C PHE A 6 -2.61 -32.71 15.07
N ARG A 7 -1.44 -32.24 15.51
CA ARG A 7 -1.18 -30.81 15.66
C ARG A 7 -1.33 -30.23 14.26
N ARG A 8 -2.45 -29.55 14.02
CA ARG A 8 -2.62 -28.67 12.86
C ARG A 8 -1.39 -27.76 12.87
N ALA A 9 -0.50 -27.92 11.89
CA ALA A 9 0.61 -26.99 11.72
C ALA A 9 -0.03 -25.60 11.73
N ARG A 10 0.37 -24.76 12.69
CA ARG A 10 -0.16 -23.41 12.82
C ARG A 10 0.02 -22.76 11.45
N ALA A 11 -1.09 -22.54 10.72
CA ALA A 11 -1.02 -21.93 9.41
C ALA A 11 -0.19 -20.67 9.58
N ARG A 12 0.96 -20.60 8.92
CA ARG A 12 1.87 -19.47 9.04
C ARG A 12 1.03 -18.25 8.70
N GLN A 13 0.74 -17.39 9.68
CA GLN A 13 -0.01 -16.18 9.39
C GLN A 13 0.74 -15.49 8.26
N PRO A 14 0.08 -15.13 7.16
CA PRO A 14 0.76 -14.45 6.07
C PRO A 14 1.40 -13.20 6.66
N SER A 15 2.73 -13.15 6.62
CA SER A 15 3.50 -11.95 6.94
C SER A 15 3.06 -10.86 5.97
N GLY A 16 2.62 -9.71 6.46
CA GLY A 16 2.12 -8.65 5.60
C GLY A 16 1.65 -7.42 6.37
N VAL A 17 1.38 -6.36 5.62
CA VAL A 17 0.81 -5.11 6.12
C VAL A 17 -0.71 -5.17 5.97
N THR A 18 -1.44 -4.90 7.04
CA THR A 18 -2.91 -4.80 7.03
C THR A 18 -3.37 -3.41 7.44
N GLY A 19 -4.37 -2.89 6.74
CA GLY A 19 -4.98 -1.59 6.97
C GLY A 19 -6.24 -1.43 6.11
N THR A 20 -7.03 -0.39 6.38
CA THR A 20 -8.21 -0.08 5.55
C THR A 20 -7.73 0.35 4.17
N ALA A 21 -8.22 -0.32 3.11
CA ALA A 21 -7.94 0.11 1.76
C ALA A 21 -8.72 1.40 1.44
N ARG A 22 -8.00 2.45 1.06
CA ARG A 22 -8.61 3.68 0.52
C ARG A 22 -8.18 3.86 -0.92
N LEU A 23 -9.17 3.97 -1.79
CA LEU A 23 -8.99 4.12 -3.23
C LEU A 23 -9.46 5.50 -3.68
N ASP A 24 -8.66 6.14 -4.53
CA ASP A 24 -9.07 7.27 -5.34
C ASP A 24 -8.26 7.31 -6.64
N ARG A 25 -8.81 7.91 -7.70
CA ARG A 25 -8.07 8.13 -8.95
C ARG A 25 -7.07 9.26 -8.82
N ARG A 26 -7.36 10.28 -8.00
CA ARG A 26 -6.44 11.39 -7.76
C ARG A 26 -5.78 11.23 -6.39
N THR A 27 -4.45 11.15 -6.39
CA THR A 27 -3.65 11.06 -5.15
C THR A 27 -3.93 12.21 -4.19
N SER A 28 -4.10 13.43 -4.69
CA SER A 28 -4.43 14.60 -3.86
C SER A 28 -5.77 14.46 -3.14
N THR A 29 -6.77 13.92 -3.82
CA THR A 29 -8.07 13.61 -3.21
C THR A 29 -7.94 12.49 -2.18
N LEU A 30 -7.15 11.44 -2.47
CA LEU A 30 -6.90 10.35 -1.53
C LEU A 30 -6.25 10.86 -0.24
N VAL A 31 -5.20 11.68 -0.34
CA VAL A 31 -4.45 12.18 0.81
C VAL A 31 -5.34 12.96 1.77
N GLY A 32 -6.27 13.78 1.27
CA GLY A 32 -7.18 14.56 2.12
C GLY A 32 -8.16 13.72 2.97
N ARG A 33 -8.31 12.43 2.65
CA ARG A 33 -9.22 11.47 3.34
C ARG A 33 -8.50 10.26 3.90
N ALA A 34 -7.19 10.16 3.68
CA ALA A 34 -6.35 9.11 4.23
C ALA A 34 -6.19 9.31 5.74
N ARG A 35 -6.13 8.21 6.47
CA ARG A 35 -5.81 8.18 7.89
C ARG A 35 -4.54 7.37 8.09
N SER A 36 -3.82 7.71 9.15
CA SER A 36 -2.69 6.90 9.60
C SER A 36 -3.15 5.45 9.81
N GLY A 37 -2.40 4.50 9.25
CA GLY A 37 -2.76 3.08 9.29
C GLY A 37 -3.45 2.53 8.04
N ASP A 38 -3.92 3.39 7.14
CA ASP A 38 -4.60 2.96 5.91
C ASP A 38 -3.61 2.43 4.86
N ILE A 39 -4.14 1.73 3.86
CA ILE A 39 -3.42 1.34 2.66
C ILE A 39 -3.98 2.18 1.51
N ALA A 40 -3.13 3.03 0.92
CA ALA A 40 -3.52 3.82 -0.23
C ALA A 40 -3.49 2.97 -1.50
N VAL A 41 -4.56 3.02 -2.28
CA VAL A 41 -4.59 2.48 -3.64
C VAL A 41 -4.78 3.65 -4.60
N ILE A 42 -3.82 3.85 -5.49
CA ILE A 42 -3.76 4.99 -6.41
C ILE A 42 -3.60 4.52 -7.84
N ASP A 43 -4.02 5.38 -8.77
CA ASP A 43 -3.84 5.26 -10.21
C ASP A 43 -3.11 6.52 -10.70
N HIS A 44 -1.79 6.58 -10.46
CA HIS A 44 -0.98 7.77 -10.70
C HIS A 44 0.25 7.42 -11.54
N VAL A 45 0.24 7.84 -12.80
CA VAL A 45 1.42 7.77 -13.67
C VAL A 45 2.37 8.90 -13.33
N ASP A 46 3.68 8.63 -13.27
CA ASP A 46 4.71 9.62 -12.95
C ASP A 46 4.53 10.23 -11.55
N ILE A 47 4.63 9.39 -10.51
CA ILE A 47 4.57 9.87 -9.12
C ILE A 47 5.76 10.80 -8.87
N ASP A 48 5.46 12.08 -8.73
CA ASP A 48 6.45 13.10 -8.39
C ASP A 48 6.74 13.15 -6.87
N ARG A 49 7.77 13.92 -6.51
CA ARG A 49 8.16 14.14 -5.10
C ARG A 49 7.00 14.68 -4.26
N GLY A 50 6.17 15.58 -4.80
CA GLY A 50 5.06 16.17 -4.05
C GLY A 50 3.99 15.15 -3.69
N ALA A 51 3.60 14.33 -4.66
CA ALA A 51 2.65 13.23 -4.46
C ALA A 51 3.21 12.18 -3.48
N ALA A 52 4.49 11.82 -3.61
CA ALA A 52 5.15 10.87 -2.71
C ALA A 52 5.21 11.41 -1.27
N THR A 53 5.64 12.66 -1.08
CA THR A 53 5.69 13.30 0.25
C THR A 53 4.31 13.35 0.90
N ALA A 54 3.27 13.75 0.14
CA ALA A 54 1.91 13.82 0.65
C ALA A 54 1.38 12.46 1.12
N LEU A 55 1.73 11.37 0.43
CA LEU A 55 1.40 10.01 0.85
C LEU A 55 2.12 9.64 2.15
N VAL A 56 3.42 9.92 2.27
CA VAL A 56 4.19 9.67 3.49
C VAL A 56 3.60 10.44 4.68
N GLU A 57 3.32 11.73 4.50
CA GLU A 57 2.75 12.61 5.53
C GLU A 57 1.36 12.17 5.97
N SER A 58 0.58 11.51 5.09
CA SER A 58 -0.73 10.96 5.44
C SER A 58 -0.66 9.76 6.40
N GLY A 59 0.52 9.19 6.62
CA GLY A 59 0.73 8.09 7.56
C GLY A 59 0.18 6.73 7.10
N VAL A 60 -0.08 6.58 5.79
CA VAL A 60 -0.48 5.29 5.23
C VAL A 60 0.61 4.24 5.46
N LYS A 61 0.20 3.01 5.77
CA LYS A 61 1.12 1.89 6.02
C LYS A 61 1.69 1.28 4.75
N ALA A 62 0.98 1.43 3.63
CA ALA A 62 1.41 0.95 2.32
C ALA A 62 0.71 1.73 1.21
N VAL A 63 1.34 1.72 0.03
CA VAL A 63 0.79 2.29 -1.20
C VAL A 63 0.81 1.22 -2.29
N VAL A 64 -0.31 1.05 -2.98
CA VAL A 64 -0.43 0.22 -4.18
C VAL A 64 -0.75 1.13 -5.34
N ASN A 65 0.17 1.25 -6.30
CA ASN A 65 -0.08 1.96 -7.55
C ASN A 65 -0.52 0.96 -8.62
N VAL A 66 -1.69 1.18 -9.23
CA VAL A 66 -2.17 0.33 -10.34
C VAL A 66 -1.68 0.82 -11.71
N ALA A 67 -0.99 1.96 -11.74
CA ALA A 67 -0.33 2.51 -12.92
C ALA A 67 1.20 2.39 -12.85
N PRO A 68 1.91 2.56 -13.98
CA PRO A 68 3.36 2.73 -13.96
C PRO A 68 3.75 3.97 -13.15
N SER A 69 4.46 3.78 -12.04
CA SER A 69 4.94 4.91 -11.22
C SER A 69 5.90 5.84 -11.98
N ILE A 70 6.52 5.35 -13.05
CA ILE A 70 7.42 6.11 -13.94
C ILE A 70 7.09 5.72 -15.38
N SER A 71 6.82 6.69 -16.23
CA SER A 71 6.52 6.52 -17.67
C SER A 71 7.77 6.41 -18.54
N GLY A 72 8.93 6.80 -18.01
CA GLY A 72 10.19 6.89 -18.74
C GLY A 72 10.37 8.21 -19.52
N ARG A 73 9.40 9.13 -19.47
CA ARG A 73 9.54 10.48 -20.06
C ARG A 73 10.58 11.34 -19.34
N TYR A 74 10.79 11.07 -18.05
CA TYR A 74 11.70 11.82 -17.20
C TYR A 74 12.65 10.84 -16.49
N PRO A 75 13.94 11.21 -16.32
CA PRO A 75 14.88 10.39 -15.57
C PRO A 75 14.47 10.31 -14.10
N ASN A 76 14.40 9.10 -13.55
CA ASN A 76 14.19 8.89 -12.12
C ASN A 76 15.52 9.08 -11.37
N LEU A 77 15.59 10.09 -10.50
CA LEU A 77 16.79 10.43 -9.74
C LEU A 77 16.92 9.63 -8.43
N GLY A 78 15.91 8.82 -8.08
CA GLY A 78 15.75 8.24 -6.75
C GLY A 78 15.26 9.27 -5.74
#